data_AF-A0A2E8AHW4-F1
#
_entry.id   AF-A0A2E8AHW4-F1
#
_cell.length_a   1.000
_cell.length_b   1.000
_cell.length_c   1.000
_cell.angle_alpha   90.00
_cell.angle_beta   90.00
_cell.angle_gamma   90.00
#
_symmetry.space_group_name_H-M   'P 1'
#
loop_
_entity.id
_entity.type
_entity.pdbx_description
1 polymer ?
#
loop_
_entity_poly.entity_id
_entity_poly.type
_entity_poly.pdbx_seq_one_letter_code
_entity_poly.pdbx_strand_id
1 'polypeptide(L)' 'MSKNLENIDKLKNRNSQSALKEAEERRKNKKNKKAVKEIDGRDGPEPTRYDDWEKNGIVSDF' A
#
# COMPACT_ATOMS: atom_id res chain seq x y z
N MET A 1 -8.96 6.82 -31.14
CA MET A 1 -9.36 6.59 -29.73
C MET A 1 -8.62 5.40 -29.10
N SER A 2 -8.55 4.22 -29.75
CA SER A 2 -7.93 3.00 -29.16
C SER A 2 -6.43 3.09 -28.84
N LYS A 3 -5.61 3.60 -29.78
CA LYS A 3 -4.14 3.65 -29.62
C LYS A 3 -3.66 4.44 -28.38
N ASN A 4 -4.46 5.39 -27.90
CA ASN A 4 -4.14 6.16 -26.69
C ASN A 4 -4.38 5.33 -25.42
N LEU A 5 -5.38 4.46 -25.42
CA LEU A 5 -5.70 3.58 -24.28
C LEU A 5 -4.63 2.49 -24.12
N GLU A 6 -4.19 1.88 -25.23
CA GLU A 6 -3.08 0.91 -25.20
C GLU A 6 -1.77 1.53 -24.69
N ASN A 7 -1.49 2.79 -25.04
CA ASN A 7 -0.31 3.49 -24.54
C ASN A 7 -0.39 3.80 -23.04
N ILE A 8 -1.57 4.17 -22.53
CA ILE A 8 -1.80 4.40 -21.10
C ILE A 8 -1.62 3.11 -20.30
N ASP A 9 -2.14 1.99 -20.81
CA ASP A 9 -2.03 0.70 -20.14
C ASP A 9 -0.59 0.18 -20.12
N LYS A 10 0.13 0.37 -21.24
CA LYS A 10 1.57 0.07 -21.32
C LYS A 10 2.40 0.92 -20.35
N LEU A 11 2.03 2.19 -20.15
CA LEU A 11 2.68 3.07 -19.19
C LEU A 11 2.40 2.65 -17.74
N LYS A 12 1.15 2.30 -17.42
CA LYS A 12 0.76 1.76 -16.10
C LYS A 12 1.53 0.48 -15.77
N ASN A 13 1.65 -0.44 -16.73
CA ASN A 13 2.39 -1.69 -16.55
C ASN A 13 3.90 -1.48 -16.34
N ARG A 14 4.51 -0.49 -17.01
CA ARG A 14 5.91 -0.13 -16.74
C ARG A 14 6.10 0.46 -15.35
N ASN A 15 5.20 1.35 -14.94
CA ASN A 15 5.25 1.96 -13.61
C ASN A 15 5.06 0.93 -12.50
N SER A 16 4.14 -0.03 -12.67
CA SER A 16 3.94 -1.11 -11.71
C SER A 16 5.18 -2.00 -11.58
N GLN A 17 5.82 -2.37 -12.69
CA GLN A 17 7.05 -3.16 -12.69
C GLN A 17 8.21 -2.44 -11.98
N SER A 18 8.40 -1.15 -12.25
CA SER A 18 9.45 -0.35 -11.59
C SER A 18 9.19 -0.20 -10.08
N ALA A 19 7.94 0.07 -9.68
CA ALA A 19 7.57 0.22 -8.28
C ALA A 19 7.78 -1.09 -7.48
N LEU A 20 7.43 -2.23 -8.08
CA LEU A 20 7.65 -3.55 -7.46
C LEU A 20 9.15 -3.83 -7.27
N LYS A 21 9.98 -3.53 -8.27
CA LYS A 21 11.43 -3.73 -8.19
C LYS A 21 12.07 -2.88 -7.10
N GLU A 22 11.69 -1.61 -6.99
CA GLU A 22 12.19 -0.72 -5.94
C GLU A 22 11.74 -1.19 -4.54
N ALA A 23 10.49 -1.65 -4.40
CA ALA A 23 9.99 -2.21 -3.15
C ALA A 23 10.78 -3.48 -2.73
N GLU A 24 11.12 -4.35 -3.69
CA GLU A 24 11.96 -5.51 -3.44
C GLU A 24 13.39 -5.13 -3.01
N GLU A 25 14.01 -4.16 -3.69
CA GLU A 25 15.34 -3.66 -3.33
C GLU A 25 15.34 -3.06 -1.92
N ARG A 26 14.29 -2.30 -1.55
CA ARG A 26 14.10 -1.82 -0.18
C ARG A 26 13.91 -2.95 0.82
N ARG A 27 13.13 -3.98 0.50
CA ARG A 27 12.94 -5.16 1.38
C ARG A 27 14.25 -5.90 1.63
N LYS A 28 15.07 -6.10 0.59
CA LYS A 28 16.38 -6.75 0.68
C LYS A 28 17.36 -5.96 1.56
N ASN A 29 17.34 -4.63 1.46
CA ASN A 29 18.21 -3.76 2.25
C ASN A 29 17.66 -3.43 3.66
N LYS A 30 16.40 -3.78 3.95
CA LYS A 30 15.79 -3.51 5.25
C LYS A 30 16.32 -4.54 6.26
N LYS A 31 17.14 -4.05 7.20
CA LYS A 31 17.54 -4.84 8.37
C LYS A 31 16.30 -5.25 9.16
N ASN A 32 16.19 -6.53 9.50
CA ASN A 32 15.14 -7.06 10.38
C ASN A 32 15.27 -6.45 11.77
N LYS A 33 14.61 -5.32 11.99
CA LYS A 33 14.34 -4.84 13.35
C LYS A 33 13.24 -5.75 13.90
N LYS A 34 13.56 -6.54 14.92
CA LYS A 34 12.55 -7.24 15.72
C LYS A 34 11.70 -6.19 16.42
N ALA A 35 10.58 -5.81 15.81
CA ALA A 35 9.55 -5.06 16.49
C ALA A 35 8.92 -6.00 17.53
N VAL A 36 8.77 -5.53 18.76
CA VAL A 36 7.97 -6.23 19.76
C VAL A 36 6.55 -6.29 19.20
N LYS A 37 5.98 -7.48 19.15
CA LYS A 37 4.62 -7.66 18.65
C LYS A 37 3.67 -6.95 19.63
N GLU A 38 2.78 -6.11 19.10
CA GLU A 38 1.71 -5.52 19.89
C GLU A 38 0.76 -6.65 20.36
N ILE A 39 0.45 -6.66 21.65
CA ILE A 39 -0.47 -7.63 22.26
C ILE A 39 -1.77 -6.86 22.49
N ASP A 40 -2.87 -7.35 21.93
CA ASP A 40 -4.21 -6.75 22.01
C ASP A 40 -4.42 -5.42 21.26
N GLY A 41 -3.49 -5.06 20.36
CA GLY A 41 -3.69 -3.96 19.40
C GLY A 41 -4.66 -4.35 18.29
N ARG A 42 -5.40 -3.37 17.76
CA ARG A 42 -6.27 -3.59 16.60
C ARG A 42 -5.38 -3.84 15.37
N ASP A 43 -5.56 -5.00 14.72
CA ASP A 43 -4.82 -5.32 13.50
C ASP A 43 -5.07 -4.25 12.42
N GLY A 44 -4.02 -3.52 12.04
CA GLY A 44 -4.07 -2.58 10.93
C GLY A 44 -3.41 -1.22 11.21
N PRO A 45 -3.21 -0.40 10.17
CA PRO A 45 -2.81 0.99 10.35
C PRO A 45 -3.81 1.75 11.22
N GLU A 46 -3.32 2.55 12.17
CA GLU A 46 -4.13 3.48 12.97
C GLU A 46 -5.11 4.26 12.08
N PRO A 47 -6.44 4.12 12.27
CA PRO A 47 -7.44 4.70 11.38
C PRO A 47 -7.38 6.24 11.37
N THR A 48 -6.91 6.85 12.46
CA THR A 48 -6.65 8.29 12.56
C THR A 48 -5.53 8.79 11.65
N ARG A 49 -4.69 7.90 11.10
CA ARG A 49 -3.50 8.25 10.30
C ARG A 49 -3.62 7.88 8.81
N TYR A 50 -4.64 7.12 8.39
CA TYR A 50 -4.69 6.51 7.03
C TYR A 50 -6.04 6.62 6.29
N ASP A 51 -6.93 7.55 6.66
CA ASP A 51 -8.26 7.73 6.03
C ASP A 51 -9.12 6.45 6.01
N ASP A 52 -8.86 5.50 6.91
CA ASP A 52 -9.68 4.29 7.08
C ASP A 52 -10.81 4.59 8.08
N TRP A 53 -11.64 5.58 7.75
CA TRP A 53 -12.82 5.92 8.54
C TRP A 53 -13.97 4.95 8.32
N GLU A 54 -13.82 3.98 7.41
CA GLU A 54 -14.87 3.02 7.06
C GLU A 54 -14.64 1.65 7.69
N LYS A 55 -15.54 1.25 8.60
CA LYS A 55 -15.68 -0.15 9.01
C LYS A 55 -16.99 -0.69 8.45
N ASN A 56 -16.92 -1.70 7.59
CA ASN A 56 -18.10 -2.32 6.96
C ASN A 56 -19.00 -1.31 6.20
N GLY A 57 -18.42 -0.28 5.58
CA GLY A 57 -19.16 0.73 4.81
C GLY A 57 -19.86 1.80 5.65
N ILE A 58 -19.51 1.92 6.93
CA ILE A 58 -19.99 3.01 7.80
C ILE A 58 -18.79 3.88 8.18
N VAL A 59 -18.86 5.15 7.80
CA VAL A 59 -17.92 6.18 8.24
C VAL A 59 -18.18 6.46 9.72
N SER A 60 -17.21 6.17 10.58
CA SER A 60 -17.30 6.37 12.04
C SER A 60 -16.27 7.38 12.51
N ASP A 61 -16.73 8.50 13.05
CA ASP A 61 -15.92 9.60 13.59
C ASP A 61 -16.06 9.65 15.13
N PHE A 62 -15.23 8.88 15.84
CA PHE A 62 -15.03 8.91 17.30
C PHE A 62 -13.67 8.32 17.68
#